data_AF-A0A956EY20-F1
#
_entry.id   AF-A0A956EY20-F1
#
_cell.length_a   1.000
_cell.length_b   1.000
_cell.length_c   1.000
_cell.angle_alpha   90.00
_cell.angle_beta   90.00
_cell.angle_gamma   90.00
#
_symmetry.space_group_name_H-M   'P 1'
#
loop_
_entity.id
_entity.type
_entity.pdbx_description
1 polymer ?
#
loop_
_entity_poly.entity_id
_entity_poly.type
_entity_poly.pdbx_seq_one_letter_code
_entity_poly.pdbx_strand_id
1 'polypeptide(L)'
;MVRQTSARFYTPEVGTRLDDALDVYQDLARAVKARMRGGAANMAEDPRLRRAVFRKDKAAVERALKRLFPKQPDLVTLSVEDADGEALGEVSRGKAFDPATEFDLEVRVPLVDPDAPVENPPELVAVFATEAKRFQERDQLSTFLDAYRTVERRREGDDSGRLYAFSALLGITILMAIGVGTTLARSVSARIGELAEATQKVGEGDLDIRVPEKGQDEITDLAAAFNRMVMEVESSRARIEYLQRIGAWQEMARRLAHEIKNPLTPIQLAVQEIHRRYPGTDANYKRMLDTTLEIVEDEVGTLRRLVSEFSNFARLPRAELKQADLGDVLRELQGRSSVVEEEDEVIPSGAAFGLPEDSSVELEIDLPEDELPVLLDRDMFKRVLVNLVRNAAQASEEQAAGAPPHVKVSIERQGEQVVLDVDDNGPGIPEDQRKVVF
;
A
#
# COMPACT_ATOMS: atom_id res chain seq x y z
N MET A 1 -31.83 15.97 -19.68
CA MET A 1 -33.12 15.45 -20.22
C MET A 1 -33.14 15.62 -21.74
N VAL A 2 -32.22 14.94 -22.44
CA VAL A 2 -32.16 14.92 -23.91
C VAL A 2 -32.84 13.63 -24.37
N ARG A 3 -33.91 13.81 -25.15
CA ARG A 3 -34.87 12.79 -25.59
C ARG A 3 -34.19 11.53 -26.14
N GLN A 4 -34.25 10.44 -25.36
CA GLN A 4 -34.35 9.08 -25.87
C GLN A 4 -35.67 8.97 -26.64
N THR A 5 -35.68 9.30 -27.93
CA THR A 5 -36.87 9.10 -28.78
C THR A 5 -36.47 8.89 -30.23
N SER A 6 -35.68 7.84 -30.50
CA SER A 6 -35.36 7.46 -31.90
C SER A 6 -35.02 5.97 -32.08
N ALA A 7 -35.29 5.13 -31.07
CA ALA A 7 -35.03 3.69 -31.13
C ALA A 7 -36.28 2.82 -31.42
N ARG A 8 -37.48 3.42 -31.51
CA ARG A 8 -38.75 2.65 -31.59
C ARG A 8 -39.34 2.45 -33.00
N PHE A 9 -38.68 2.92 -34.06
CA PHE A 9 -39.24 2.89 -35.42
C PHE A 9 -38.43 2.07 -36.43
N TYR A 10 -37.45 1.30 -35.99
CA TYR A 10 -36.73 0.38 -36.87
C TYR A 10 -37.27 -1.03 -36.67
N THR A 11 -38.05 -1.49 -37.64
CA THR A 11 -38.56 -2.85 -37.67
C THR A 11 -38.21 -3.39 -39.04
N PRO A 12 -37.48 -4.52 -39.18
CA PRO A 12 -37.14 -5.10 -40.48
C PRO A 12 -38.36 -5.27 -41.39
N GLU A 13 -39.52 -5.55 -40.77
CA GLU A 13 -40.84 -5.61 -41.41
C GLU A 13 -41.22 -4.33 -42.18
N VAL A 14 -40.75 -3.15 -41.75
CA VAL A 14 -41.01 -1.87 -42.43
C VAL A 14 -40.21 -1.79 -43.73
N GLY A 15 -38.95 -2.22 -43.73
CA GLY A 15 -38.13 -2.29 -44.94
C GLY A 15 -38.76 -3.22 -45.99
N THR A 16 -39.16 -4.42 -45.56
CA THR A 16 -39.83 -5.40 -46.44
C THR A 16 -41.15 -4.87 -47.01
N ARG A 17 -42.00 -4.25 -46.17
CA ARG A 17 -43.28 -3.67 -46.63
C ARG A 17 -43.10 -2.51 -47.61
N LEU A 18 -42.01 -1.74 -47.48
CA LEU A 18 -41.70 -0.65 -48.41
C LEU A 18 -41.20 -1.19 -49.75
N ASP A 19 -40.40 -2.26 -49.75
CA ASP A 19 -39.99 -2.97 -50.96
C ASP A 19 -41.21 -3.55 -51.69
N ASP A 20 -42.10 -4.25 -50.99
CA ASP A 20 -43.36 -4.76 -51.54
C ASP A 20 -44.21 -3.64 -52.16
N ALA A 21 -44.30 -2.49 -51.49
CA ALA A 21 -45.02 -1.33 -52.00
C ALA A 21 -44.37 -0.78 -53.29
N LEU A 22 -43.04 -0.69 -53.34
CA LEU A 22 -42.33 -0.23 -54.54
C LEU A 22 -42.57 -1.17 -55.72
N ASP A 23 -42.58 -2.48 -55.49
CA ASP A 23 -42.86 -3.48 -56.51
C ASP A 23 -44.29 -3.34 -57.06
N VAL A 24 -45.28 -3.09 -56.21
CA VAL A 24 -46.67 -2.80 -56.64
C VAL A 24 -46.74 -1.57 -57.54
N TYR A 25 -46.04 -0.48 -57.20
CA TYR A 25 -45.98 0.72 -58.05
C TYR A 25 -45.26 0.46 -59.38
N GLN A 26 -44.21 -0.36 -59.39
CA GLN A 26 -43.52 -0.76 -60.62
C GLN A 26 -44.41 -1.61 -61.53
N ASP A 27 -45.14 -2.57 -60.96
CA ASP A 27 -46.06 -3.43 -61.70
C ASP A 27 -47.23 -2.62 -62.26
N LEU A 28 -47.78 -1.68 -61.49
CA LEU A 28 -48.80 -0.75 -61.98
C LEU A 28 -48.27 0.10 -63.14
N ALA A 29 -47.06 0.66 -63.04
CA ALA A 29 -46.44 1.44 -64.10
C ALA A 29 -46.24 0.59 -65.38
N ARG A 30 -45.80 -0.67 -65.24
CA ARG A 30 -45.67 -1.61 -66.37
C ARG A 30 -47.03 -1.91 -67.00
N ALA A 31 -48.06 -2.18 -66.19
CA ALA A 31 -49.41 -2.49 -66.64
C ALA A 31 -50.05 -1.31 -67.39
N VAL A 32 -49.89 -0.08 -66.90
CA VAL A 32 -50.38 1.14 -67.56
C VAL A 32 -49.71 1.31 -68.93
N LYS A 33 -48.37 1.20 -69.00
CA LYS A 33 -47.64 1.27 -70.28
C LYS A 33 -48.03 0.16 -71.25
N ALA A 34 -48.24 -1.06 -70.75
CA ALA A 34 -48.68 -2.19 -71.57
C ALA A 34 -50.09 -1.96 -72.14
N ARG A 35 -51.03 -1.43 -71.33
CA ARG A 35 -52.37 -1.07 -71.78
C ARG A 35 -52.34 -0.02 -72.90
N MET A 36 -51.55 1.04 -72.72
CA MET A 36 -51.38 2.09 -73.74
C MET A 36 -50.84 1.53 -75.06
N ARG A 37 -49.78 0.72 -74.98
CA ARG A 37 -49.20 0.04 -76.16
C ARG A 37 -50.19 -0.89 -76.85
N GLY A 38 -50.94 -1.69 -76.08
CA GLY A 38 -51.99 -2.56 -76.62
C GLY A 38 -53.14 -1.76 -77.26
N GLY A 39 -53.52 -0.63 -76.67
CA GLY A 39 -54.50 0.30 -77.24
C GLY A 39 -54.06 0.83 -78.61
N ALA A 40 -52.81 1.27 -78.74
CA ALA A 40 -52.23 1.71 -80.01
C ALA A 40 -52.20 0.58 -81.05
N ALA A 41 -51.75 -0.62 -80.66
CA ALA A 41 -51.73 -1.78 -81.55
C ALA A 41 -53.14 -2.15 -82.07
N ASN A 42 -54.14 -2.18 -81.19
CA ASN A 42 -55.52 -2.46 -81.57
C ASN A 42 -56.11 -1.40 -82.52
N MET A 43 -55.73 -0.12 -82.36
CA MET A 43 -56.15 0.95 -83.29
C MET A 43 -55.45 0.82 -84.65
N ALA A 44 -54.18 0.41 -84.66
CA ALA A 44 -53.41 0.14 -85.87
C ALA A 44 -53.97 -1.05 -86.68
N GLU A 45 -54.69 -1.97 -86.02
CA GLU A 45 -55.38 -3.10 -86.65
C GLU A 45 -56.75 -2.76 -87.24
N ASP A 46 -57.30 -1.54 -87.05
CA ASP A 46 -58.61 -1.18 -87.59
C ASP A 46 -58.63 -1.28 -89.14
N PRO A 47 -59.45 -2.17 -89.73
CA PRO A 47 -59.43 -2.42 -91.17
C PRO A 47 -59.80 -1.20 -92.02
N ARG A 48 -60.55 -0.24 -91.46
CA ARG A 48 -60.96 0.98 -92.17
C ARG A 48 -59.85 2.02 -92.14
N LEU A 49 -59.09 2.09 -91.04
CA LEU A 49 -57.89 2.92 -90.96
C LEU A 49 -56.84 2.44 -91.96
N ARG A 50 -56.47 1.16 -91.93
CA ARG A 50 -55.48 0.59 -92.89
C ARG A 50 -55.88 0.85 -94.34
N ARG A 51 -57.11 0.50 -94.72
CA ARG A 51 -57.61 0.75 -96.09
C ARG A 51 -57.65 2.22 -96.50
N ALA A 52 -57.78 3.15 -95.56
CA ALA A 52 -57.75 4.59 -95.85
C ALA A 52 -56.32 5.07 -96.09
N VAL A 53 -55.39 4.59 -95.26
CA VAL A 53 -53.96 4.92 -95.33
C VAL A 53 -53.33 4.38 -96.62
N PHE A 54 -53.54 3.10 -96.97
CA PHE A 54 -52.99 2.51 -98.20
C PHE A 54 -53.60 3.05 -99.50
N ARG A 55 -54.82 3.61 -99.44
CA ARG A 55 -55.44 4.34 -100.56
C ARG A 55 -55.03 5.82 -100.64
N LYS A 56 -54.16 6.30 -99.73
CA LYS A 56 -53.73 7.69 -99.60
C LYS A 56 -54.89 8.70 -99.51
N ASP A 57 -56.03 8.29 -98.95
CA ASP A 57 -57.22 9.15 -98.78
C ASP A 57 -57.16 9.87 -97.42
N LYS A 58 -56.55 11.05 -97.39
CA LYS A 58 -56.37 11.87 -96.17
C LYS A 58 -57.72 12.13 -95.45
N ALA A 59 -58.81 12.35 -96.20
CA ALA A 59 -60.13 12.59 -95.62
C ALA A 59 -60.77 11.33 -95.02
N ALA A 60 -60.46 10.14 -95.54
CA ALA A 60 -60.86 8.87 -94.93
C ALA A 60 -60.00 8.52 -93.70
N VAL A 61 -58.70 8.85 -93.71
CA VAL A 61 -57.79 8.67 -92.56
C VAL A 61 -58.29 9.52 -91.38
N GLU A 62 -58.54 10.81 -91.58
CA GLU A 62 -59.00 11.70 -90.52
C GLU A 62 -60.36 11.26 -89.93
N ARG A 63 -61.28 10.76 -90.77
CA ARG A 63 -62.56 10.17 -90.30
C ARG A 63 -62.38 8.89 -89.50
N ALA A 64 -61.41 8.05 -89.88
CA ALA A 64 -61.08 6.83 -89.13
C ALA A 64 -60.46 7.19 -87.77
N LEU A 65 -59.54 8.16 -87.74
CA LEU A 65 -58.94 8.68 -86.51
C LEU A 65 -59.99 9.32 -85.59
N LYS A 66 -60.89 10.16 -86.10
CA LYS A 66 -61.99 10.76 -85.31
C LYS A 66 -62.95 9.73 -84.71
N ARG A 67 -63.03 8.52 -85.29
CA ARG A 67 -63.84 7.41 -84.76
C ARG A 67 -63.08 6.58 -83.71
N LEU A 68 -61.77 6.43 -83.87
CA LEU A 68 -60.93 5.65 -82.97
C LEU A 68 -60.51 6.44 -81.73
N PHE A 69 -60.28 7.75 -81.88
CA PHE A 69 -59.85 8.66 -80.81
C PHE A 69 -60.73 8.60 -79.56
N PRO A 70 -62.08 8.65 -79.63
CA PRO A 70 -62.93 8.64 -78.44
C PRO A 70 -62.97 7.28 -77.72
N LYS A 71 -62.47 6.20 -78.35
CA LYS A 71 -62.47 4.86 -77.74
C LYS A 71 -61.35 4.69 -76.71
N GLN A 72 -60.36 5.57 -76.69
CA GLN A 72 -59.24 5.55 -75.77
C GLN A 72 -59.19 6.88 -75.02
N PRO A 73 -59.67 6.95 -73.77
CA PRO A 73 -59.75 8.20 -73.02
C PRO A 73 -58.39 8.80 -72.65
N ASP A 74 -57.33 7.98 -72.68
CA ASP A 74 -55.97 8.38 -72.32
C ASP A 74 -55.19 9.02 -73.48
N LEU A 75 -55.79 9.16 -74.68
CA LEU A 75 -55.12 9.75 -75.84
C LEU A 75 -55.04 11.28 -75.75
N VAL A 76 -53.84 11.81 -75.95
CA VAL A 76 -53.57 13.22 -76.19
C VAL A 76 -53.68 13.53 -77.67
N THR A 77 -52.97 12.75 -78.48
CA THR A 77 -52.88 12.90 -79.93
C THR A 77 -52.84 11.52 -80.58
N LEU A 78 -53.53 11.39 -81.70
CA LEU A 78 -53.50 10.22 -82.57
C LEU A 78 -53.30 10.69 -84.01
N SER A 79 -52.17 10.34 -84.60
CA SER A 79 -51.81 10.69 -85.98
C SER A 79 -51.37 9.47 -86.76
N VAL A 80 -51.49 9.55 -88.09
CA VAL A 80 -50.80 8.63 -88.99
C VAL A 80 -49.72 9.41 -89.71
N GLU A 81 -48.47 8.98 -89.55
CA GLU A 81 -47.29 9.54 -90.23
C GLU A 81 -46.90 8.62 -91.39
N ASP A 82 -46.49 9.19 -92.51
CA ASP A 82 -45.91 8.42 -93.62
C ASP A 82 -44.39 8.16 -93.42
N ALA A 83 -43.76 7.54 -94.41
CA ALA A 83 -42.33 7.21 -94.38
C ALA A 83 -41.41 8.44 -94.30
N ASP A 84 -41.90 9.63 -94.67
CA ASP A 84 -41.18 10.90 -94.61
C ASP A 84 -41.52 11.70 -93.33
N GLY A 85 -42.38 11.14 -92.45
CA GLY A 85 -42.85 11.79 -91.23
C GLY A 85 -43.98 12.82 -91.46
N GLU A 86 -44.57 12.87 -92.65
CA GLU A 86 -45.68 13.78 -92.93
C GLU A 86 -46.98 13.19 -92.35
N ALA A 87 -47.72 14.01 -91.60
CA ALA A 87 -49.01 13.60 -91.04
C ALA A 87 -50.07 13.46 -92.16
N LEU A 88 -50.50 12.23 -92.41
CA LEU A 88 -51.62 11.90 -93.30
C LEU A 88 -52.98 12.25 -92.68
N GLY A 89 -53.01 12.41 -91.35
CA GLY A 89 -54.14 12.91 -90.58
C GLY A 89 -53.81 12.91 -89.09
N GLU A 90 -54.41 13.83 -88.32
CA GLU A 90 -54.18 13.98 -86.88
C GLU A 90 -55.49 14.33 -86.17
N VAL A 91 -55.68 13.77 -84.98
CA VAL A 91 -56.75 14.14 -84.05
C VAL A 91 -56.15 14.31 -82.66
N SER A 92 -56.52 15.40 -81.98
CA SER A 92 -56.07 15.72 -80.62
C SER A 92 -57.26 16.00 -79.69
N ARG A 93 -57.07 15.78 -78.38
CA ARG A 93 -58.09 15.96 -77.33
C ARG A 93 -58.44 17.43 -77.02
N GLY A 94 -57.84 18.39 -77.73
CA GLY A 94 -58.08 19.83 -77.58
C GLY A 94 -57.47 20.48 -76.32
N LYS A 95 -57.14 19.68 -75.28
CA LYS A 95 -56.33 20.13 -74.12
C LYS A 95 -54.86 19.73 -74.33
N ALA A 96 -53.97 20.71 -74.25
CA ALA A 96 -52.53 20.50 -74.31
C ALA A 96 -52.06 19.56 -73.18
N PHE A 97 -50.99 18.83 -73.45
CA PHE A 97 -50.26 18.05 -72.44
C PHE A 97 -49.71 18.98 -71.36
N ASP A 98 -49.92 18.64 -70.08
CA ASP A 98 -49.35 19.37 -68.94
C ASP A 98 -48.26 18.54 -68.25
N PRO A 99 -46.97 18.85 -68.45
CA PRO A 99 -45.86 18.08 -67.88
C PRO A 99 -45.82 18.12 -66.33
N ALA A 100 -46.55 19.03 -65.68
CA ALA A 100 -46.63 19.07 -64.22
C ALA A 100 -47.61 18.04 -63.64
N THR A 101 -48.64 17.66 -64.40
CA THR A 101 -49.74 16.81 -63.91
C THR A 101 -49.91 15.51 -64.69
N GLU A 102 -49.32 15.40 -65.88
CA GLU A 102 -49.44 14.28 -66.78
C GLU A 102 -48.06 13.71 -67.16
N PHE A 103 -47.99 12.39 -67.24
CA PHE A 103 -46.88 11.64 -67.82
C PHE A 103 -47.30 11.19 -69.21
N ASP A 104 -46.53 11.53 -70.23
CA ASP A 104 -46.79 11.11 -71.61
C ASP A 104 -46.08 9.80 -71.97
N LEU A 105 -46.69 9.05 -72.88
CA LEU A 105 -46.09 7.90 -73.53
C LEU A 105 -46.42 7.95 -75.02
N GLU A 106 -45.42 8.25 -75.84
CA GLU A 106 -45.51 8.08 -77.28
C GLU A 106 -45.35 6.61 -77.65
N VAL A 107 -46.33 6.09 -78.40
CA VAL A 107 -46.30 4.74 -78.96
C VAL A 107 -46.44 4.84 -80.47
N ARG A 108 -45.43 4.39 -81.19
CA ARG A 108 -45.42 4.26 -82.65
C ARG A 108 -45.71 2.82 -83.04
N VAL A 109 -46.68 2.60 -83.92
CA VAL A 109 -47.06 1.27 -84.40
C VAL A 109 -47.11 1.26 -85.94
N PRO A 110 -46.31 0.43 -86.62
CA PRO A 110 -46.33 0.35 -88.07
C PRO A 110 -47.66 -0.23 -88.58
N LEU A 111 -48.26 0.42 -89.58
CA LEU A 111 -49.46 -0.08 -90.27
C LEU A 111 -49.03 -0.98 -91.42
N VAL A 112 -49.11 -2.30 -91.20
CA VAL A 112 -48.75 -3.29 -92.22
C VAL A 112 -50.00 -3.77 -92.97
N ASP A 113 -49.92 -3.82 -94.31
CA ASP A 113 -50.91 -4.52 -95.14
C ASP A 113 -50.49 -5.99 -95.29
N PRO A 114 -51.29 -6.98 -94.83
CA PRO A 114 -50.98 -8.40 -95.01
C PRO A 114 -50.84 -8.81 -96.48
N ASP A 115 -51.51 -8.10 -97.38
CA ASP A 115 -51.59 -8.46 -98.80
C ASP A 115 -50.52 -7.73 -99.66
N ALA A 116 -49.81 -6.73 -99.10
CA ALA A 116 -48.78 -5.94 -99.80
C ALA A 116 -47.74 -5.35 -98.81
N PRO A 117 -46.68 -6.10 -98.47
CA PRO A 117 -45.62 -5.60 -97.59
C PRO A 117 -44.87 -4.42 -98.22
N VAL A 118 -44.77 -3.31 -97.49
CA VAL A 118 -44.00 -2.11 -97.88
C VAL A 118 -42.74 -2.03 -97.02
N GLU A 119 -41.62 -1.63 -97.62
CA GLU A 119 -40.31 -1.56 -96.95
C GLU A 119 -40.30 -0.51 -95.80
N ASN A 120 -41.04 0.59 -95.95
CA ASN A 120 -41.34 1.58 -94.90
C ASN A 120 -42.86 1.79 -94.80
N PRO A 121 -43.57 1.05 -93.91
CA PRO A 121 -44.99 1.25 -93.72
C PRO A 121 -45.25 2.58 -92.98
N PRO A 122 -46.36 3.29 -93.30
CA PRO A 122 -46.82 4.42 -92.50
C PRO A 122 -47.09 3.98 -91.05
N GLU A 123 -46.80 4.85 -90.07
CA GLU A 123 -46.93 4.55 -88.66
C GLU A 123 -48.15 5.24 -88.04
N LEU A 124 -48.87 4.54 -87.18
CA LEU A 124 -49.81 5.14 -86.24
C LEU A 124 -49.01 5.64 -85.02
N VAL A 125 -49.03 6.95 -84.79
CA VAL A 125 -48.41 7.58 -83.63
C VAL A 125 -49.52 7.93 -82.64
N ALA A 126 -49.48 7.29 -81.48
CA ALA A 126 -50.43 7.50 -80.39
C ALA A 126 -49.68 8.06 -79.17
N VAL A 127 -49.95 9.31 -78.83
CA VAL A 127 -49.44 9.95 -77.61
C VAL A 127 -50.48 9.78 -76.53
N PHE A 128 -50.16 8.99 -75.51
CA PHE A 128 -51.01 8.81 -74.33
C PHE A 128 -50.57 9.71 -73.19
N ALA A 129 -51.49 10.11 -72.31
CA ALA A 129 -51.19 10.77 -71.06
C ALA A 129 -51.88 10.05 -69.89
N THR A 130 -51.20 9.99 -68.76
CA THR A 130 -51.75 9.50 -67.49
C THR A 130 -51.29 10.36 -66.33
N GLU A 131 -51.91 10.22 -65.15
CA GLU A 131 -51.60 11.04 -63.97
C GLU A 131 -50.13 10.89 -63.53
N ALA A 132 -49.37 11.99 -63.55
CA ALA A 132 -47.96 12.02 -63.13
C ALA A 132 -47.78 11.66 -61.65
N LYS A 133 -48.81 11.91 -60.83
CA LYS A 133 -48.81 11.66 -59.38
C LYS A 133 -48.37 10.23 -59.02
N ARG A 134 -48.79 9.22 -59.79
CA ARG A 134 -48.47 7.80 -59.52
C ARG A 134 -47.00 7.46 -59.79
N PHE A 135 -46.38 8.15 -60.74
CA PHE A 135 -44.96 7.99 -61.05
C PHE A 135 -44.10 8.80 -60.07
N GLN A 136 -44.58 9.95 -59.60
CA GLN A 136 -43.93 10.75 -58.56
C GLN A 136 -43.91 10.03 -57.20
N GLU A 137 -45.03 9.40 -56.81
CA GLU A 137 -45.10 8.58 -55.58
C GLU A 137 -44.09 7.43 -55.58
N ARG A 138 -43.87 6.78 -56.73
CA ARG A 138 -42.83 5.76 -56.90
C ARG A 138 -41.42 6.31 -56.64
N ASP A 139 -41.09 7.44 -57.25
CA ASP A 139 -39.76 8.06 -57.09
C ASP A 139 -39.49 8.57 -55.67
N GLN A 140 -40.53 9.06 -55.00
CA GLN A 140 -40.45 9.42 -53.59
C GLN A 140 -40.20 8.18 -52.72
N LEU A 141 -40.91 7.07 -52.99
CA LEU A 141 -40.73 5.83 -52.26
C LEU A 141 -39.34 5.22 -52.46
N SER A 142 -38.80 5.24 -53.69
CA SER A 142 -37.45 4.73 -53.95
C SER A 142 -36.38 5.57 -53.24
N THR A 143 -36.51 6.89 -53.29
CA THR A 143 -35.58 7.81 -52.60
C THR A 143 -35.63 7.59 -51.08
N PHE A 144 -36.83 7.36 -50.53
CA PHE A 144 -37.00 7.05 -49.12
C PHE A 144 -36.37 5.69 -48.75
N LEU A 145 -36.56 4.66 -49.56
CA LEU A 145 -35.97 3.34 -49.36
C LEU A 145 -34.43 3.38 -49.37
N ASP A 146 -33.83 4.14 -50.29
CA ASP A 146 -32.38 4.32 -50.36
C ASP A 146 -31.83 5.05 -49.12
N ALA A 147 -32.55 6.09 -48.66
CA ALA A 147 -32.22 6.77 -47.41
C ALA A 147 -32.35 5.84 -46.20
N TYR A 148 -33.42 5.04 -46.13
CA TYR A 148 -33.63 4.04 -45.07
C TYR A 148 -32.46 3.03 -45.02
N ARG A 149 -32.11 2.41 -46.15
CA ARG A 149 -30.98 1.45 -46.24
C ARG A 149 -29.62 2.06 -45.94
N THR A 150 -29.44 3.36 -46.15
CA THR A 150 -28.20 4.06 -45.81
C THR A 150 -28.06 4.23 -44.30
N VAL A 151 -29.17 4.48 -43.60
CA VAL A 151 -29.19 4.55 -42.13
C VAL A 151 -28.98 3.17 -41.51
N GLU A 152 -29.56 2.12 -42.09
CA GLU A 152 -29.37 0.72 -41.65
C GLU A 152 -27.89 0.33 -41.64
N ARG A 153 -27.23 0.49 -42.79
CA ARG A 153 -25.82 0.11 -42.98
C ARG A 153 -24.86 0.88 -42.05
N ARG A 154 -25.20 2.12 -41.68
CA ARG A 154 -24.38 2.91 -40.74
C ARG A 154 -24.50 2.43 -39.29
N ARG A 155 -25.62 1.83 -38.89
CA ARG A 155 -25.78 1.30 -37.52
C ARG A 155 -25.04 -0.01 -37.35
N GLU A 156 -25.11 -0.91 -38.32
CA GLU A 156 -24.46 -2.23 -38.23
C GLU A 156 -22.93 -2.15 -38.24
N GLY A 157 -22.34 -1.08 -38.80
CA GLY A 157 -20.90 -0.92 -38.90
C GLY A 157 -20.17 -0.50 -37.61
N ASP A 158 -20.86 -0.05 -36.56
CA ASP A 158 -20.22 0.60 -35.40
C ASP A 158 -20.12 -0.29 -34.13
N ASP A 159 -20.90 -1.38 -34.05
CA ASP A 159 -20.93 -2.20 -32.83
C ASP A 159 -19.68 -3.07 -32.65
N SER A 160 -19.11 -3.59 -33.74
CA SER A 160 -17.88 -4.39 -33.70
C SER A 160 -16.68 -3.59 -33.21
N GLY A 161 -16.53 -2.33 -33.65
CA GLY A 161 -15.43 -1.46 -33.23
C GLY A 161 -15.46 -1.18 -31.73
N ARG A 162 -16.66 -0.95 -31.18
CA ARG A 162 -16.87 -0.74 -29.74
C ARG A 162 -16.55 -2.00 -28.93
N LEU A 163 -16.93 -3.17 -29.41
CA LEU A 163 -16.64 -4.44 -28.73
C LEU A 163 -15.12 -4.72 -28.68
N TYR A 164 -14.40 -4.46 -29.77
CA TYR A 164 -12.93 -4.60 -29.80
C TYR A 164 -12.23 -3.58 -28.89
N ALA A 165 -12.66 -2.31 -28.92
CA ALA A 165 -12.12 -1.28 -28.04
C ALA A 165 -12.35 -1.62 -26.56
N PHE A 166 -13.54 -2.10 -26.20
CA PHE A 166 -13.85 -2.55 -24.84
C PHE A 166 -12.97 -3.73 -24.42
N SER A 167 -12.84 -4.74 -25.29
CA SER A 167 -12.00 -5.92 -25.01
C SER A 167 -10.52 -5.56 -24.84
N ALA A 168 -10.00 -4.65 -25.66
CA ALA A 168 -8.63 -4.16 -25.54
C ALA A 168 -8.41 -3.39 -24.23
N LEU A 169 -9.35 -2.51 -23.86
CA LEU A 169 -9.29 -1.75 -22.61
C LEU A 169 -9.36 -2.67 -21.40
N LEU A 170 -10.23 -3.69 -21.43
CA LEU A 170 -10.32 -4.71 -20.39
C LEU A 170 -9.01 -5.49 -20.27
N GLY A 171 -8.42 -5.91 -21.40
CA GLY A 171 -7.14 -6.62 -21.43
C GLY A 171 -5.99 -5.81 -20.83
N ILE A 172 -5.88 -4.52 -21.19
CA ILE A 172 -4.87 -3.60 -20.63
C ILE A 172 -5.08 -3.45 -19.12
N THR A 173 -6.33 -3.32 -18.67
CA THR A 173 -6.66 -3.16 -17.24
C THR A 173 -6.26 -4.41 -16.45
N ILE A 174 -6.52 -5.60 -16.98
CA ILE A 174 -6.12 -6.88 -16.37
C ILE A 174 -4.58 -6.99 -16.31
N LEU A 175 -3.88 -6.65 -17.40
CA LEU A 175 -2.42 -6.70 -17.44
C LEU A 175 -1.79 -5.72 -16.44
N MET A 176 -2.33 -4.51 -16.33
CA MET A 176 -1.88 -3.54 -15.31
C MET A 176 -2.14 -4.05 -13.90
N ALA A 177 -3.31 -4.63 -13.63
CA ALA A 177 -3.63 -5.20 -12.32
C ALA A 177 -2.66 -6.34 -11.94
N ILE A 178 -2.29 -7.20 -12.89
CA ILE A 178 -1.29 -8.25 -12.68
C ILE A 178 0.10 -7.65 -12.43
N GLY A 179 0.51 -6.64 -13.20
CA GLY A 179 1.81 -5.98 -13.02
C GLY A 179 1.94 -5.31 -11.65
N VAL A 180 0.92 -4.56 -11.24
CA VAL A 180 0.86 -3.92 -9.91
C VAL A 180 0.80 -4.98 -8.81
N GLY A 181 -0.05 -6.00 -8.95
CA GLY A 181 -0.17 -7.08 -7.96
C GLY A 181 1.14 -7.85 -7.75
N THR A 182 1.86 -8.16 -8.83
CA THR A 182 3.13 -8.89 -8.74
C THR A 182 4.28 -8.05 -8.16
N THR A 183 4.32 -6.74 -8.43
CA THR A 183 5.34 -5.84 -7.85
C THR A 183 5.13 -5.64 -6.36
N LEU A 184 3.88 -5.38 -5.94
CA LEU A 184 3.50 -5.32 -4.52
C LEU A 184 3.81 -6.64 -3.81
N ALA A 185 3.36 -7.78 -4.35
CA ALA A 185 3.61 -9.09 -3.75
C ALA A 185 5.11 -9.36 -3.56
N ARG A 186 5.94 -9.09 -4.58
CA ARG A 186 7.41 -9.26 -4.47
C ARG A 186 8.03 -8.37 -3.41
N SER A 187 7.61 -7.11 -3.31
CA SER A 187 8.13 -6.18 -2.30
C SER A 187 7.82 -6.65 -0.87
N VAL A 188 6.60 -7.14 -0.62
CA VAL A 188 6.19 -7.65 0.69
C VAL A 188 6.91 -8.96 1.00
N SER A 189 6.94 -9.90 0.06
CA SER A 189 7.62 -11.19 0.23
C SER A 189 9.11 -11.04 0.51
N ALA A 190 9.79 -10.08 -0.14
CA ALA A 190 11.21 -9.83 0.11
C ALA A 190 11.46 -9.37 1.56
N ARG A 191 10.68 -8.41 2.06
CA ARG A 191 10.82 -7.90 3.45
C ARG A 191 10.51 -8.97 4.49
N ILE A 192 9.48 -9.79 4.25
CA ILE A 192 9.16 -10.92 5.13
C ILE A 192 10.28 -11.98 5.10
N GLY A 193 10.87 -12.22 3.92
CA GLY A 193 12.02 -13.12 3.78
C GLY A 193 13.24 -12.65 4.57
N GLU A 194 13.56 -11.35 4.51
CA GLU A 194 14.64 -10.74 5.32
C GLU A 194 14.41 -10.94 6.82
N LEU A 195 13.18 -10.73 7.29
CA LEU A 195 12.83 -10.93 8.70
C LEU A 195 12.92 -12.41 9.12
N ALA A 196 12.50 -13.33 8.24
CA ALA A 196 12.60 -14.76 8.49
C ALA A 196 14.06 -15.22 8.57
N GLU A 197 14.91 -14.75 7.65
CA GLU A 197 16.36 -15.03 7.67
C GLU A 197 17.02 -14.45 8.92
N ALA A 198 16.68 -13.21 9.30
CA ALA A 198 17.19 -12.59 10.51
C ALA A 198 16.78 -13.37 11.77
N THR A 199 15.52 -13.84 11.83
CA THR A 199 15.02 -14.66 12.93
C THR A 199 15.78 -15.97 13.06
N GLN A 200 16.11 -16.61 11.93
CA GLN A 200 16.93 -17.82 11.94
C GLN A 200 18.33 -17.56 12.50
N LYS A 201 18.99 -16.46 12.07
CA LYS A 201 20.33 -16.08 12.57
C LYS A 201 20.33 -15.76 14.07
N VAL A 202 19.29 -15.10 14.57
CA VAL A 202 19.10 -14.91 16.02
C VAL A 202 18.97 -16.25 16.74
N GLY A 203 18.24 -17.21 16.17
CA GLY A 203 18.13 -18.57 16.70
C GLY A 203 19.46 -19.35 16.70
N GLU A 204 20.37 -19.02 15.79
CA GLU A 204 21.74 -19.55 15.73
C GLU A 204 22.70 -18.85 16.71
N GLY A 205 22.25 -17.77 17.37
CA GLY A 205 22.98 -17.06 18.41
C GLY A 205 23.63 -15.75 17.97
N ASP A 206 23.42 -15.31 16.73
CA ASP A 206 23.85 -14.01 16.24
C ASP A 206 22.86 -12.92 16.69
N LEU A 207 23.21 -12.21 17.75
CA LEU A 207 22.40 -11.14 18.34
C LEU A 207 22.79 -9.74 17.84
N ASP A 208 23.79 -9.62 16.96
CA ASP A 208 24.20 -8.33 16.38
C ASP A 208 23.34 -7.95 15.16
N ILE A 209 22.59 -8.91 14.63
CA ILE A 209 21.74 -8.67 13.46
C ILE A 209 20.60 -7.70 13.76
N ARG A 210 20.35 -6.79 12.81
CA ARG A 210 19.23 -5.84 12.86
C ARG A 210 18.55 -5.80 11.50
N VAL A 211 17.22 -5.70 11.50
CA VAL A 211 16.42 -5.60 10.28
C VAL A 211 16.13 -4.12 10.00
N PRO A 212 16.31 -3.63 8.76
CA PRO A 212 16.11 -2.23 8.44
C PRO A 212 14.63 -1.82 8.48
N GLU A 213 14.32 -0.77 9.23
CA GLU A 213 12.97 -0.22 9.42
C GLU A 213 12.59 0.75 8.28
N LYS A 214 12.39 0.20 7.07
CA LYS A 214 12.08 1.00 5.86
C LYS A 214 10.59 1.04 5.55
N GLY A 215 9.91 2.11 5.95
CA GLY A 215 8.52 2.34 5.56
C GLY A 215 7.71 3.00 6.66
N GLN A 216 6.38 2.96 6.50
CA GLN A 216 5.39 3.38 7.50
C GLN A 216 4.21 2.39 7.50
N ASP A 217 4.51 1.10 7.28
CA ASP A 217 3.56 0.00 7.21
C ASP A 217 3.71 -0.96 8.39
N GLU A 218 2.79 -1.91 8.53
CA GLU A 218 2.78 -2.89 9.63
C GLU A 218 4.02 -3.80 9.62
N ILE A 219 4.66 -3.96 8.46
CA ILE A 219 5.93 -4.71 8.34
C ILE A 219 7.09 -3.93 8.97
N THR A 220 7.07 -2.61 8.86
CA THR A 220 8.03 -1.74 9.54
C THR A 220 7.86 -1.82 11.05
N ASP A 221 6.62 -1.81 11.55
CA ASP A 221 6.33 -2.00 12.98
C ASP A 221 6.82 -3.36 13.50
N LEU A 222 6.66 -4.42 12.68
CA LEU A 222 7.15 -5.75 13.00
C LEU A 222 8.69 -5.81 13.04
N ALA A 223 9.37 -5.13 12.11
CA ALA A 223 10.83 -5.01 12.13
C ALA A 223 11.33 -4.29 13.39
N ALA A 224 10.66 -3.20 13.79
CA ALA A 224 10.99 -2.48 15.02
C ALA A 224 10.74 -3.34 16.28
N ALA A 225 9.64 -4.10 16.31
CA ALA A 225 9.35 -5.04 17.40
C ALA A 225 10.39 -6.16 17.48
N PHE A 226 10.80 -6.70 16.33
CA PHE A 226 11.88 -7.69 16.26
C PHE A 226 13.20 -7.14 16.80
N ASN A 227 13.61 -5.94 16.36
CA ASN A 227 14.86 -5.32 16.84
C ASN A 227 14.84 -5.09 18.36
N ARG A 228 13.70 -4.68 18.94
CA ARG A 228 13.53 -4.56 20.40
C ARG A 228 13.67 -5.89 21.11
N MET A 229 13.03 -6.94 20.59
CA MET A 229 13.15 -8.30 21.15
C MET A 229 14.61 -8.79 21.14
N VAL A 230 15.35 -8.58 20.04
CA VAL A 230 16.76 -9.01 19.96
C VAL A 230 17.61 -8.29 21.02
N MET A 231 17.41 -6.99 21.21
CA MET A 231 18.09 -6.21 22.26
C MET A 231 17.75 -6.71 23.67
N GLU A 232 16.48 -7.06 23.92
CA GLU A 232 16.05 -7.62 25.20
C GLU A 232 16.67 -9.01 25.46
N VAL A 233 16.76 -9.85 24.43
CA VAL A 233 17.44 -11.16 24.50
C VAL A 233 18.94 -10.99 24.78
N GLU A 234 19.60 -10.06 24.09
CA GLU A 234 21.02 -9.74 24.29
C GLU A 234 21.30 -9.30 25.73
N SER A 235 20.53 -8.34 26.24
CA SER A 235 20.67 -7.85 27.61
C SER A 235 20.36 -8.93 28.65
N SER A 236 19.34 -9.77 28.42
CA SER A 236 18.98 -10.88 29.30
C SER A 236 20.08 -11.94 29.35
N ARG A 237 20.69 -12.28 28.21
CA ARG A 237 21.81 -13.22 28.14
C ARG A 237 23.02 -12.67 28.89
N ALA A 238 23.40 -11.42 28.64
CA ALA A 238 24.50 -10.77 29.34
C ALA A 238 24.25 -10.76 30.87
N ARG A 239 23.00 -10.51 31.30
CA ARG A 239 22.62 -10.56 32.70
C ARG A 239 22.73 -11.96 33.30
N ILE A 240 22.29 -12.99 32.58
CA ILE A 240 22.39 -14.39 33.03
C ILE A 240 23.85 -14.80 33.15
N GLU A 241 24.67 -14.51 32.14
CA GLU A 241 26.11 -14.82 32.15
C GLU A 241 26.82 -14.12 33.32
N TYR A 242 26.50 -12.85 33.59
CA TYR A 242 26.98 -12.12 34.76
C TYR A 242 26.57 -12.79 36.08
N LEU A 243 25.29 -13.18 36.23
CA LEU A 243 24.80 -13.85 37.43
C LEU A 243 25.41 -15.24 37.62
N GLN A 244 25.63 -15.99 36.54
CA GLN A 244 26.33 -17.29 36.58
C GLN A 244 27.78 -17.11 37.00
N ARG A 245 28.48 -16.13 36.44
CA ARG A 245 29.87 -15.81 36.79
C ARG A 245 29.98 -15.43 38.26
N ILE A 246 29.08 -14.58 38.74
CA ILE A 246 29.02 -14.23 40.17
C ILE A 246 28.70 -15.47 41.00
N GLY A 247 27.71 -16.28 40.65
CA GLY A 247 27.37 -17.48 41.40
C GLY A 247 28.54 -18.47 41.52
N ALA A 248 29.25 -18.72 40.43
CA ALA A 248 30.45 -19.56 40.43
C ALA A 248 31.58 -18.95 41.27
N TRP A 249 31.78 -17.63 41.17
CA TRP A 249 32.74 -16.90 42.00
C TRP A 249 32.40 -16.98 43.49
N GLN A 250 31.12 -16.89 43.83
CA GLN A 250 30.64 -17.00 45.20
C GLN A 250 30.90 -18.38 45.80
N GLU A 251 30.69 -19.45 45.02
CA GLU A 251 30.97 -20.81 45.45
C GLU A 251 32.47 -21.01 45.68
N MET A 252 33.30 -20.56 44.73
CA MET A 252 34.76 -20.62 44.87
C MET A 252 35.23 -19.86 46.11
N ALA A 253 34.75 -18.65 46.34
CA ALA A 253 35.12 -17.84 47.51
C ALA A 253 34.75 -18.51 48.84
N ARG A 254 33.57 -19.14 48.92
CA ARG A 254 33.16 -19.87 50.13
C ARG A 254 34.03 -21.10 50.39
N ARG A 255 34.37 -21.85 49.34
CA ARG A 255 35.25 -23.03 49.44
C ARG A 255 36.66 -22.61 49.85
N LEU A 256 37.26 -21.63 49.16
CA LEU A 256 38.57 -21.09 49.52
C LEU A 256 38.59 -20.57 50.95
N ALA A 257 37.51 -19.93 51.40
CA ALA A 257 37.46 -19.44 52.77
C ALA A 257 37.48 -20.56 53.81
N HIS A 258 36.78 -21.66 53.55
CA HIS A 258 36.87 -22.85 54.39
C HIS A 258 38.26 -23.49 54.30
N GLU A 259 38.81 -23.64 53.10
CA GLU A 259 40.09 -24.31 52.87
C GLU A 259 41.29 -23.53 53.44
N ILE A 260 41.23 -22.19 53.54
CA ILE A 260 42.27 -21.37 54.17
C ILE A 260 42.12 -21.33 55.70
N LYS A 261 40.89 -21.32 56.24
CA LYS A 261 40.67 -21.38 57.70
C LYS A 261 41.21 -22.68 58.31
N ASN A 262 41.15 -23.78 57.55
CA ASN A 262 41.57 -25.12 57.98
C ASN A 262 43.07 -25.24 58.32
N PRO A 263 44.05 -24.76 57.52
CA PRO A 263 45.47 -24.78 57.86
C PRO A 263 45.87 -23.68 58.85
N LEU A 264 45.19 -22.53 58.85
CA LEU A 264 45.51 -21.42 59.77
C LEU A 264 45.31 -21.79 61.24
N THR A 265 44.23 -22.51 61.56
CA THR A 265 43.90 -22.85 62.94
C THR A 265 44.96 -23.77 63.59
N PRO A 266 45.41 -24.87 62.96
CA PRO A 266 46.51 -25.70 63.46
C PRO A 266 47.85 -24.98 63.52
N ILE A 267 48.16 -24.08 62.56
CA ILE A 267 49.40 -23.28 62.60
C ILE A 267 49.42 -22.42 63.86
N GLN A 268 48.32 -21.70 64.14
CA GLN A 268 48.18 -20.88 65.33
C GLN A 268 48.32 -21.72 66.61
N LEU A 269 47.62 -22.85 66.70
CA LEU A 269 47.70 -23.76 67.84
C LEU A 269 49.10 -24.36 68.03
N ALA A 270 49.81 -24.70 66.95
CA ALA A 270 51.15 -25.25 67.02
C ALA A 270 52.15 -24.23 67.58
N VAL A 271 52.08 -22.97 67.13
CA VAL A 271 52.96 -21.91 67.64
C VAL A 271 52.62 -21.56 69.10
N GLN A 272 51.33 -21.49 69.45
CA GLN A 272 50.88 -21.34 70.84
C GLN A 272 51.35 -22.50 71.73
N GLU A 273 51.34 -23.74 71.24
CA GLU A 273 51.78 -24.91 72.02
C GLU A 273 53.31 -24.93 72.20
N ILE A 274 54.08 -24.55 71.17
CA ILE A 274 55.54 -24.39 71.28
C ILE A 274 55.87 -23.33 72.34
N HIS A 275 55.16 -22.19 72.29
CA HIS A 275 55.27 -21.12 73.28
C HIS A 275 54.95 -21.61 74.70
N ARG A 276 53.80 -22.27 74.87
CA ARG A 276 53.32 -22.78 76.18
C ARG A 276 54.23 -23.84 76.79
N ARG A 277 54.82 -24.73 75.97
CA ARG A 277 55.71 -25.80 76.44
C ARG A 277 57.13 -25.34 76.74
N TYR A 278 57.52 -24.14 76.32
CA TYR A 278 58.86 -23.64 76.54
C TYR A 278 59.09 -23.28 78.02
N PRO A 279 60.04 -23.94 78.72
CA PRO A 279 60.22 -23.77 80.16
C PRO A 279 60.88 -22.43 80.57
N GLY A 280 61.23 -21.55 79.62
CA GLY A 280 61.81 -20.23 79.91
C GLY A 280 63.29 -20.26 80.29
N THR A 281 64.02 -21.31 79.93
CA THR A 281 65.41 -21.55 80.36
C THR A 281 66.47 -20.66 79.70
N ASP A 282 66.18 -20.09 78.53
CA ASP A 282 67.03 -19.15 77.78
C ASP A 282 66.24 -17.86 77.46
N ALA A 283 66.72 -16.73 78.00
CA ALA A 283 66.06 -15.43 77.86
C ALA A 283 66.15 -14.82 76.45
N ASN A 284 67.15 -15.18 75.64
CA ASN A 284 67.23 -14.76 74.24
C ASN A 284 66.25 -15.57 73.38
N TYR A 285 66.19 -16.89 73.60
CA TYR A 285 65.23 -17.74 72.90
C TYR A 285 63.78 -17.39 73.27
N LYS A 286 63.50 -17.09 74.54
CA LYS A 286 62.17 -16.64 74.98
C LYS A 286 61.71 -15.41 74.22
N ARG A 287 62.54 -14.36 74.13
CA ARG A 287 62.20 -13.13 73.39
C ARG A 287 61.97 -13.39 71.91
N MET A 288 62.78 -14.24 71.28
CA MET A 288 62.59 -14.64 69.89
C MET A 288 61.26 -15.38 69.70
N LEU A 289 60.90 -16.28 70.61
CA LEU A 289 59.66 -17.04 70.56
C LEU A 289 58.42 -16.17 70.82
N ASP A 290 58.49 -15.23 71.77
CA ASP A 290 57.44 -14.23 72.03
C ASP A 290 57.19 -13.38 70.77
N THR A 291 58.25 -12.85 70.15
CA THR A 291 58.16 -12.07 68.91
C THR A 291 57.60 -12.91 67.75
N THR A 292 57.99 -14.19 67.65
CA THR A 292 57.50 -15.09 66.61
C THR A 292 56.00 -15.42 66.81
N LEU A 293 55.56 -15.62 68.05
CA LEU A 293 54.15 -15.85 68.35
C LEU A 293 53.30 -14.64 67.96
N GLU A 294 53.73 -13.43 68.35
CA GLU A 294 53.05 -12.18 68.01
C GLU A 294 52.90 -12.01 66.49
N ILE A 295 53.99 -12.17 65.74
CA ILE A 295 53.96 -12.09 64.26
C ILE A 295 53.00 -13.14 63.66
N VAL A 296 53.04 -14.39 64.13
CA VAL A 296 52.18 -15.45 63.58
C VAL A 296 50.71 -15.22 63.95
N GLU A 297 50.41 -14.77 65.17
CA GLU A 297 49.04 -14.47 65.58
C GLU A 297 48.45 -13.30 64.78
N ASP A 298 49.24 -12.25 64.55
CA ASP A 298 48.83 -11.11 63.73
C ASP A 298 48.62 -11.50 62.26
N GLU A 299 49.52 -12.28 61.67
CA GLU A 299 49.42 -12.70 60.27
C GLU A 299 48.24 -13.66 60.06
N VAL A 300 48.07 -14.64 60.95
CA VAL A 300 46.92 -15.56 60.91
C VAL A 300 45.62 -14.81 61.15
N GLY A 301 45.61 -13.84 62.06
CA GLY A 301 44.47 -12.96 62.32
C GLY A 301 44.08 -12.15 61.09
N THR A 302 45.07 -11.55 60.43
CA THR A 302 44.90 -10.77 59.19
C THR A 302 44.36 -11.64 58.06
N LEU A 303 44.96 -12.82 57.81
CA LEU A 303 44.48 -13.77 56.81
C LEU A 303 43.05 -14.22 57.09
N ARG A 304 42.71 -14.51 58.36
CA ARG A 304 41.36 -14.91 58.76
C ARG A 304 40.33 -13.79 58.52
N ARG A 305 40.73 -12.53 58.73
CA ARG A 305 39.90 -11.34 58.46
C ARG A 305 39.65 -11.19 56.96
N LEU A 306 40.71 -11.16 56.15
CA LEU A 306 40.65 -11.07 54.68
C LEU A 306 39.78 -12.19 54.08
N VAL A 307 40.00 -13.42 54.53
CA VAL A 307 39.22 -14.59 54.09
C VAL A 307 37.74 -14.47 54.47
N SER A 308 37.44 -13.91 55.64
CA SER A 308 36.07 -13.73 56.09
C SER A 308 35.37 -12.60 55.33
N GLU A 309 36.07 -11.50 55.04
CA GLU A 309 35.58 -10.40 54.19
C GLU A 309 35.29 -10.89 52.77
N PHE A 310 36.22 -11.64 52.17
CA PHE A 310 36.04 -12.25 50.86
C PHE A 310 34.85 -13.23 50.82
N SER A 311 34.67 -14.04 51.87
CA SER A 311 33.52 -14.95 51.98
C SER A 311 32.19 -14.21 52.17
N ASN A 312 32.20 -13.10 52.89
CA ASN A 312 31.02 -12.27 53.13
C ASN A 312 30.59 -11.52 51.86
N PHE A 313 31.53 -11.02 51.06
CA PHE A 313 31.26 -10.48 49.73
C PHE A 313 30.56 -11.53 48.83
N ALA A 314 31.00 -12.78 48.94
CA ALA A 314 30.42 -13.90 48.21
C ALA A 314 29.01 -14.34 48.69
N ARG A 315 28.44 -13.70 49.72
CA ARG A 315 27.04 -13.85 50.10
C ARG A 315 26.32 -12.56 49.75
N LEU A 316 25.82 -12.40 48.52
CA LEU A 316 24.85 -11.35 48.23
C LEU A 316 23.59 -11.60 49.09
N PRO A 317 23.32 -10.81 50.15
CA PRO A 317 22.11 -10.96 50.94
C PRO A 317 20.91 -10.57 50.06
N ARG A 318 19.75 -11.18 50.28
CA ARG A 318 18.51 -10.70 49.65
C ARG A 318 18.13 -9.37 50.30
N ALA A 319 18.13 -8.29 49.53
CA ALA A 319 17.67 -6.99 50.01
C ALA A 319 16.17 -7.02 50.30
N GLU A 320 15.79 -6.56 51.49
CA GLU A 320 14.40 -6.35 51.86
C GLU A 320 14.02 -4.89 51.63
N LEU A 321 13.49 -4.60 50.43
CA LEU A 321 13.07 -3.25 50.07
C LEU A 321 11.87 -2.80 50.92
N LYS A 322 12.05 -1.73 51.69
CA LYS A 322 11.01 -1.08 52.50
C LYS A 322 10.98 0.41 52.11
N GLN A 323 9.81 1.04 52.22
CA GLN A 323 9.72 2.49 52.05
C GLN A 323 10.53 3.15 53.17
N ALA A 324 11.48 4.00 52.80
CA ALA A 324 12.31 4.77 53.71
C ALA A 324 12.60 6.14 53.08
N ASP A 325 12.75 7.16 53.92
CA ASP A 325 13.27 8.45 53.49
C ASP A 325 14.80 8.39 53.43
N LEU A 326 15.39 8.80 52.30
CA LEU A 326 16.84 8.76 52.10
C LEU A 326 17.57 9.79 52.98
N GLY A 327 16.95 10.94 53.22
CA GLY A 327 17.47 11.98 54.10
C GLY A 327 17.54 11.51 55.56
N ASP A 328 16.56 10.72 56.02
CA ASP A 328 16.59 10.10 57.35
C ASP A 328 17.81 9.20 57.55
N VAL A 329 18.16 8.39 56.53
CA VAL A 329 19.30 7.47 56.60
C VAL A 329 20.62 8.24 56.74
N LEU A 330 20.77 9.35 56.04
CA LEU A 330 21.98 10.18 56.11
C LEU A 330 22.03 11.05 57.37
N ARG A 331 20.90 11.58 57.85
CA ARG A 331 20.83 12.28 59.14
C ARG A 331 21.21 11.37 60.29
N GLU A 332 20.82 10.10 60.23
CA GLU A 332 21.25 9.05 61.16
C GLU A 332 22.78 8.82 61.08
N LEU A 333 23.34 8.73 59.87
CA LEU A 333 24.80 8.60 59.67
C LEU A 333 25.58 9.87 60.05
N GLN A 334 24.96 11.05 60.06
CA GLN A 334 25.57 12.30 60.52
C GLN A 334 25.59 12.42 62.05
N GLY A 335 25.02 11.45 62.80
CA GLY A 335 24.92 11.49 64.25
C GLY A 335 23.78 12.38 64.78
N ARG A 336 22.86 12.84 63.94
CA ARG A 336 21.68 13.62 64.35
C ARG A 336 20.49 12.70 64.61
N SER A 337 20.58 11.86 65.65
CA SER A 337 19.42 11.10 66.11
C SER A 337 18.34 12.06 66.61
N SER A 338 17.18 12.08 65.95
CA SER A 338 16.00 12.86 66.37
C SER A 338 15.27 12.26 67.60
N VAL A 339 15.92 11.42 68.39
CA VAL A 339 15.34 10.88 69.63
C VAL A 339 16.43 10.78 70.69
N VAL A 340 16.19 11.48 71.79
CA VAL A 340 16.89 11.56 73.09
C VAL A 340 17.60 12.90 73.31
N GLU A 341 16.82 13.82 73.90
CA GLU A 341 17.35 14.84 74.79
C GLU A 341 18.01 14.12 75.97
N GLU A 342 19.34 14.03 76.00
CA GLU A 342 20.19 14.09 77.20
C GLU A 342 21.66 13.80 76.82
N GLU A 343 22.50 14.81 77.10
CA GLU A 343 23.96 14.76 77.29
C GLU A 343 24.86 14.57 76.04
N ASP A 344 25.24 15.72 75.46
CA ASP A 344 26.59 16.12 75.04
C ASP A 344 27.62 15.02 74.76
N GLU A 345 27.48 14.31 73.62
CA GLU A 345 28.63 13.75 72.93
C GLU A 345 28.45 13.94 71.41
N VAL A 346 28.98 15.05 70.89
CA VAL A 346 29.05 15.31 69.45
C VAL A 346 30.03 14.32 68.85
N ILE A 347 29.52 13.19 68.33
CA ILE A 347 30.31 12.25 67.54
C ILE A 347 30.82 13.02 66.30
N PRO A 348 32.14 13.15 66.06
CA PRO A 348 32.66 13.82 64.87
C PRO A 348 32.06 13.18 63.62
N SER A 349 31.65 14.00 62.65
CA SER A 349 30.91 13.57 61.45
C SER A 349 31.56 12.42 60.67
N GLY A 350 32.85 12.14 60.85
CA GLY A 350 33.58 11.03 60.24
C GLY A 350 33.50 9.68 60.96
N ALA A 351 33.23 9.65 62.28
CA ALA A 351 33.30 8.41 63.07
C ALA A 351 32.17 7.42 62.71
N ALA A 352 30.99 7.93 62.36
CA ALA A 352 29.88 7.10 61.87
C ALA A 352 30.16 6.45 60.51
N PHE A 353 31.10 6.99 59.74
CA PHE A 353 31.62 6.41 58.50
C PHE A 353 32.87 5.54 58.72
N GLY A 354 33.26 5.33 59.99
CA GLY A 354 34.42 4.52 60.36
C GLY A 354 35.77 5.16 60.01
N LEU A 355 35.82 6.49 59.93
CA LEU A 355 37.08 7.22 59.77
C LEU A 355 37.85 7.27 61.10
N PRO A 356 39.20 7.16 61.09
CA PRO A 356 40.02 7.32 62.28
C PRO A 356 39.80 8.68 62.96
N GLU A 357 39.90 8.74 64.30
CA GLU A 357 39.79 10.01 65.06
C GLU A 357 40.84 11.05 64.63
N ASP A 358 41.97 10.59 64.09
CA ASP A 358 43.08 11.41 63.61
C ASP A 358 42.96 11.79 62.12
N SER A 359 41.86 11.45 61.44
CA SER A 359 41.69 11.73 60.01
C SER A 359 41.53 13.23 59.76
N SER A 360 42.28 13.75 58.78
CA SER A 360 42.22 15.16 58.37
C SER A 360 41.17 15.43 57.28
N VAL A 361 40.28 14.48 57.01
CA VAL A 361 39.28 14.57 55.93
C VAL A 361 38.11 15.46 56.35
N GLU A 362 37.83 16.48 55.56
CA GLU A 362 36.63 17.32 55.69
C GLU A 362 35.45 16.64 54.98
N LEU A 363 34.44 16.21 55.75
CA LEU A 363 33.23 15.59 55.22
C LEU A 363 32.08 16.60 55.17
N GLU A 364 31.61 16.92 53.96
CA GLU A 364 30.43 17.75 53.71
C GLU A 364 29.26 16.87 53.29
N ILE A 365 28.09 17.05 53.93
CA ILE A 365 26.85 16.36 53.54
C ILE A 365 25.80 17.41 53.21
N ASP A 366 25.42 17.48 51.95
CA ASP A 366 24.40 18.38 51.41
C ASP A 366 23.08 17.63 51.27
N LEU A 367 22.13 17.97 52.13
CA LEU A 367 20.82 17.32 52.23
C LEU A 367 19.73 18.32 51.83
N PRO A 368 18.85 17.97 50.88
CA PRO A 368 17.67 18.78 50.60
C PRO A 368 16.70 18.76 51.80
N GLU A 369 15.95 19.84 51.98
CA GLU A 369 14.94 19.94 53.05
C GLU A 369 13.69 19.07 52.79
N ASP A 370 13.43 18.72 51.53
CA ASP A 370 12.27 17.93 51.12
C ASP A 370 12.44 16.43 51.46
N GLU A 371 11.32 15.75 51.75
CA GLU A 371 11.28 14.30 51.90
C GLU A 371 11.63 13.59 50.58
N LEU A 372 12.46 12.56 50.69
CA LEU A 372 12.97 11.74 49.59
C LEU A 372 12.58 10.27 49.80
N PRO A 373 11.29 9.93 49.61
CA PRO A 373 10.81 8.57 49.80
C PRO A 373 11.35 7.64 48.69
N VAL A 374 12.03 6.58 49.11
CA VAL A 374 12.63 5.56 48.24
C VAL A 374 12.36 4.16 48.77
N LEU A 375 12.36 3.16 47.88
CA LEU A 375 12.32 1.75 48.25
C LEU A 375 13.75 1.23 48.39
N LEU A 376 14.20 1.00 49.63
CA LEU A 376 15.55 0.50 49.90
C LEU A 376 15.58 -0.43 51.12
N ASP A 377 16.66 -1.19 51.21
CA ASP A 377 17.04 -1.89 52.44
C ASP A 377 17.97 -0.95 53.22
N ARG A 378 17.49 -0.40 54.35
CA ARG A 378 18.18 0.66 55.11
C ARG A 378 19.59 0.23 55.53
N ASP A 379 19.75 -1.00 56.00
CA ASP A 379 21.02 -1.48 56.55
C ASP A 379 22.02 -1.77 55.43
N MET A 380 21.55 -2.37 54.33
CA MET A 380 22.40 -2.59 53.15
C MET A 380 22.83 -1.26 52.51
N PHE A 381 21.94 -0.28 52.46
CA PHE A 381 22.24 1.04 51.89
C PHE A 381 23.23 1.83 52.74
N LYS A 382 23.06 1.85 54.07
CA LYS A 382 24.06 2.41 55.01
C LYS A 382 25.43 1.81 54.76
N ARG A 383 25.51 0.48 54.56
CA ARG A 383 26.78 -0.21 54.29
C ARG A 383 27.42 0.21 52.96
N VAL A 384 26.62 0.46 51.93
CA VAL A 384 27.10 1.02 50.66
C VAL A 384 27.69 2.41 50.90
N LEU A 385 26.94 3.31 51.55
CA LEU A 385 27.39 4.67 51.84
C LEU A 385 28.67 4.70 52.67
N VAL A 386 28.73 3.92 53.74
CA VAL A 386 29.94 3.83 54.59
C VAL A 386 31.15 3.37 53.79
N ASN A 387 31.00 2.38 52.91
CA ASN A 387 32.10 1.92 52.06
C ASN A 387 32.52 2.98 51.03
N LEU A 388 31.57 3.66 50.39
CA LEU A 388 31.87 4.70 49.41
C LEU A 388 32.59 5.89 50.06
N VAL A 389 32.08 6.41 51.19
CA VAL A 389 32.69 7.52 51.92
C VAL A 389 34.07 7.13 52.47
N ARG A 390 34.24 5.91 52.97
CA ARG A 390 35.55 5.45 53.43
C ARG A 390 36.55 5.34 52.29
N ASN A 391 36.15 4.81 51.13
CA ASN A 391 37.01 4.73 49.95
C ASN A 391 37.38 6.13 49.44
N ALA A 392 36.42 7.06 49.41
CA ALA A 392 36.62 8.46 49.06
C ALA A 392 37.61 9.14 50.01
N ALA A 393 37.46 8.95 51.32
CA ALA A 393 38.37 9.49 52.33
C ALA A 393 39.79 8.94 52.14
N GLN A 394 39.96 7.63 51.97
CA GLN A 394 41.26 7.01 51.71
C GLN A 394 41.93 7.57 50.44
N ALA A 395 41.17 7.70 49.34
CA ALA A 395 41.67 8.27 48.09
C ALA A 395 42.08 9.74 48.25
N SER A 396 41.31 10.52 49.01
CA SER A 396 41.61 11.93 49.28
C SER A 396 42.87 12.12 50.15
N GLU A 397 43.15 11.21 51.07
CA GLU A 397 44.35 11.24 51.92
C GLU A 397 45.64 10.87 51.15
N GLU A 398 45.55 10.04 50.10
CA GLU A 398 46.69 9.70 49.24
C GLU A 398 47.20 10.89 48.39
N GLN A 399 46.39 11.95 48.25
CA GLN A 399 46.70 13.15 47.47
C GLN A 399 47.65 14.11 48.24
N ALA A 400 48.95 13.79 48.27
CA ALA A 400 49.94 14.44 49.13
C ALA A 400 50.35 15.91 48.84
N ALA A 401 49.66 16.71 48.00
CA ALA A 401 50.19 18.05 47.63
C ALA A 401 49.25 19.17 47.12
N GLY A 402 47.92 18.99 47.04
CA GLY A 402 47.07 19.93 46.29
C GLY A 402 46.03 20.74 47.08
N ALA A 403 45.36 20.11 48.05
CA ALA A 403 44.25 20.64 48.83
C ALA A 403 44.05 19.76 50.08
N PRO A 404 43.38 20.24 51.15
CA PRO A 404 42.99 19.36 52.25
C PRO A 404 42.09 18.23 51.75
N PRO A 405 42.18 17.01 52.29
CA PRO A 405 41.32 15.89 51.87
C PRO A 405 39.86 16.25 52.11
N HIS A 406 39.02 16.15 51.09
CA HIS A 406 37.63 16.58 51.14
C HIS A 406 36.73 15.56 50.45
N VAL A 407 35.62 15.22 51.11
CA VAL A 407 34.58 14.34 50.59
C VAL A 407 33.23 15.05 50.71
N LYS A 408 32.50 15.15 49.60
CA LYS A 408 31.16 15.73 49.55
C LYS A 408 30.13 14.67 49.20
N VAL A 409 29.11 14.53 50.03
CA VAL A 409 27.92 13.71 49.74
C VAL A 409 26.77 14.64 49.43
N SER A 410 26.17 14.53 48.25
CA SER A 410 25.01 15.34 47.87
C SER A 410 23.86 14.49 47.37
N ILE A 411 22.63 14.92 47.63
CA ILE A 411 21.44 14.28 47.08
C ILE A 411 20.56 15.28 46.38
N GLU A 412 20.07 14.91 45.21
CA GLU A 412 19.05 15.66 44.50
C GLU A 412 17.98 14.75 43.90
N ARG A 413 16.77 15.29 43.77
CA ARG A 413 15.67 14.62 43.07
C ARG A 413 15.68 15.04 41.60
N GLN A 414 15.89 14.08 40.71
CA GLN A 414 15.79 14.26 39.26
C GLN A 414 14.54 13.52 38.74
N GLY A 415 13.40 14.22 38.72
CA GLY A 415 12.13 13.66 38.26
C GLY A 415 11.60 12.54 39.16
N GLU A 416 11.51 11.33 38.62
CA GLU A 416 11.10 10.11 39.37
C GLU A 416 12.26 9.41 40.07
N GLN A 417 13.50 9.87 39.89
CA GLN A 417 14.69 9.27 40.47
C GLN A 417 15.32 10.20 41.52
N VAL A 418 16.05 9.60 42.45
CA VAL A 418 16.90 10.30 43.42
C VAL A 418 18.34 9.98 43.07
N VAL A 419 19.15 11.02 42.89
CA VAL A 419 20.57 10.92 42.57
C VAL A 419 21.34 11.24 43.83
N LEU A 420 22.24 10.33 44.22
CA LEU A 420 23.16 10.50 45.33
C LEU A 420 24.57 10.47 44.77
N ASP A 421 25.30 11.56 44.98
CA ASP A 421 26.68 11.71 44.56
C ASP A 421 27.61 11.70 45.78
N VAL A 422 28.69 10.93 45.67
CA VAL A 422 29.83 10.95 46.61
C VAL A 422 31.04 11.41 45.81
N ASP A 423 31.48 12.64 46.06
CA ASP A 423 32.58 13.30 45.38
C ASP A 423 33.80 13.38 46.30
N ASP A 424 34.98 13.16 45.74
CA ASP A 424 36.26 13.18 46.44
C ASP A 424 37.30 13.96 45.64
N ASN A 425 38.23 14.59 46.33
CA ASN A 425 39.32 15.34 45.69
C ASN A 425 40.62 14.53 45.55
N GLY A 426 40.53 13.20 45.52
CA GLY A 426 41.65 12.28 45.32
C GLY A 426 42.18 12.24 43.88
N PRO A 427 43.08 11.30 43.56
CA PRO A 427 43.76 11.23 42.26
C PRO A 427 42.87 10.75 41.11
N GLY A 428 41.67 10.26 41.42
CA GLY A 428 40.75 9.65 40.46
C GLY A 428 41.25 8.31 39.91
N ILE A 429 40.41 7.66 39.09
CA ILE A 429 40.70 6.33 38.52
C ILE A 429 40.94 6.45 37.00
N PRO A 430 42.04 5.87 36.46
CA PRO A 430 42.30 5.79 35.02
C PRO A 430 41.15 5.16 34.22
N GLU A 431 40.86 5.65 33.00
CA GLU A 431 39.71 5.21 32.19
C GLU A 431 39.66 3.71 31.90
N ASP A 432 40.82 3.09 31.70
CA ASP A 432 40.95 1.65 31.44
C ASP A 432 40.58 0.79 32.66
N GLN A 433 40.71 1.35 33.86
CA GLN A 433 40.40 0.65 35.12
C GLN A 433 38.96 0.89 35.59
N ARG A 434 38.29 1.96 35.16
CA ARG A 434 36.91 2.29 35.61
C ARG A 434 35.90 1.15 35.43
N LYS A 435 36.08 0.30 34.41
CA LYS A 435 35.17 -0.83 34.11
C LYS A 435 35.34 -2.04 35.04
N VAL A 436 36.37 -2.07 35.88
CA VAL A 436 36.69 -3.18 36.80
C VAL A 436 36.64 -2.77 38.28
N VAL A 437 36.29 -1.52 38.59
CA VAL A 437 36.17 -1.01 39.97
C VAL A 437 34.98 -1.61 40.72
N PHE A 438 33.90 -1.96 40.00
CA PHE A 438 32.62 -2.42 40.56
C PHE A 438 32.32 -3.89 40.31
#